data_AF-A0A1F9N0H7-F1
#
_entry.id   AF-A0A1F9N0H7-F1
#
_cell.length_a   1.000
_cell.length_b   1.000
_cell.length_c   1.000
_cell.angle_alpha   90.00
_cell.angle_beta   90.00
_cell.angle_gamma   90.00
#
_symmetry.space_group_name_H-M   'P 1'
#
loop_
_entity.id
_entity.type
_entity.pdbx_description
1 polymer ?
#
loop_
_entity_poly.entity_id
_entity_poly.type
_entity_poly.pdbx_seq_one_letter_code
_entity_poly.pdbx_strand_id
1 'polypeptide(L)'
;MRISRWFWIPAALHGALGIGLCFVPLFNLLAYEFAFAVCILAAPTGLAIGMGAGKSIGPARQAILATWGIAVLHLVPPLIFISLNALRIQNCNYWEGLSFFALLPLCTSLYAGTLGVVIARTLSATRRRVRVLAALLVTLGPLAITLCTLYQEPPIFAFDHLWGHFAGSLYDEVIRLDVRLWLFRLGTLLRVLLLAAFVVAWDRRRSVGRWQIVGIIVLGVLAASLYETSLGGRVGFRVNRGDIEELLSDSITTEKIIIHLPAGVEPKLRQQIVDEHVFRVDQLTQRLGVELEQPLHSYVYPNADTKAQLMGGHNTQIAKPWLHEIHIHGLQSPHPVLAHELAHAVAATFGSPPFAVSSNHGIFVNMGLVEGLAEAVIVERDDLEIDRWAKALRQLELAPDMRTILGTAGFWGQAPRRAYTIAGSFVRFLLLKHGSEALRRVYPHGDFDVAYGTSLDALVTEWETTIDAIILSEPELALARAQFDRPSIFNRACAHEVALLRRQASSAAFADAIPIYQRICAHEGNTPNCRMDLLFALERAGDNDGFLQAADQLLNEKRLHR
;
A
#
# COMPACT_ATOMS: atom_id res chain seq x y z
N MET A 1 -22.18 33.45 -21.32
CA MET A 1 -21.83 33.01 -19.95
C MET A 1 -20.36 33.37 -19.70
N ARG A 2 -20.04 34.32 -18.81
CA ARG A 2 -18.64 34.51 -18.38
C ARG A 2 -18.22 33.24 -17.64
N ILE A 3 -17.36 32.42 -18.23
CA ILE A 3 -16.82 31.21 -17.60
C ILE A 3 -16.11 31.66 -16.32
N SER A 4 -16.67 31.33 -15.18
CA SER A 4 -16.23 31.88 -13.89
C SER A 4 -14.87 31.32 -13.49
N ARG A 5 -14.14 32.03 -12.62
CA ARG A 5 -12.89 31.56 -11.97
C ARG A 5 -12.97 30.16 -11.35
N TRP A 6 -14.18 29.71 -10.96
CA TRP A 6 -14.43 28.39 -10.39
C TRP A 6 -14.37 27.26 -11.43
N PHE A 7 -14.21 27.58 -12.73
CA PHE A 7 -13.96 26.62 -13.82
C PHE A 7 -12.49 26.62 -14.25
N TRP A 8 -11.87 27.78 -14.43
CA TRP A 8 -10.49 27.79 -14.97
C TRP A 8 -9.44 27.37 -13.95
N ILE A 9 -9.60 27.76 -12.68
CA ILE A 9 -8.62 27.41 -11.63
C ILE A 9 -8.55 25.89 -11.44
N PRO A 10 -9.67 25.18 -11.21
CA PRO A 10 -9.55 23.75 -10.95
C PRO A 10 -9.13 22.98 -12.21
N ALA A 11 -9.51 23.41 -13.42
CA ALA A 11 -9.07 22.78 -14.66
C ALA A 11 -7.56 22.93 -14.86
N ALA A 12 -7.00 24.11 -14.56
CA ALA A 12 -5.56 24.35 -14.58
C ALA A 12 -4.82 23.51 -13.53
N LEU A 13 -5.37 23.37 -12.32
CA LEU A 13 -4.79 22.53 -11.27
C LEU A 13 -4.77 21.04 -11.68
N HIS A 14 -5.87 20.53 -12.22
CA HIS A 14 -5.98 19.15 -12.72
C HIS A 14 -5.04 18.92 -13.91
N GLY A 15 -4.93 19.87 -14.84
CA GLY A 15 -3.98 19.81 -15.95
C GLY A 15 -2.53 19.81 -15.48
N ALA A 16 -2.17 20.71 -14.56
CA ALA A 16 -0.82 20.81 -14.01
C ALA A 16 -0.42 19.54 -13.24
N LEU A 17 -1.35 19.00 -12.42
CA LEU A 17 -1.15 17.72 -11.75
C LEU A 17 -0.93 16.59 -12.77
N GLY A 18 -1.81 16.50 -13.78
CA GLY A 18 -1.70 15.48 -14.84
C GLY A 18 -0.35 15.52 -15.57
N ILE A 19 0.13 16.72 -15.94
CA ILE A 19 1.45 16.90 -16.55
C ILE A 19 2.55 16.47 -15.58
N GLY A 20 2.52 16.92 -14.33
CA GLY A 20 3.54 16.59 -13.32
C GLY A 20 3.67 15.09 -13.10
N LEU A 21 2.54 14.40 -12.92
CA LEU A 21 2.50 12.95 -12.68
C LEU A 21 3.05 12.14 -13.86
N CYS A 22 2.97 12.65 -15.10
CA CYS A 22 3.59 11.97 -16.25
C CYS A 22 5.11 11.79 -16.09
N PHE A 23 5.78 12.63 -15.31
CA PHE A 23 7.24 12.56 -15.11
C PHE A 23 7.66 11.86 -13.82
N VAL A 24 6.70 11.44 -13.00
CA VAL A 24 6.98 10.71 -11.76
C VAL A 24 6.81 9.21 -12.03
N PRO A 25 7.84 8.37 -11.85
CA PRO A 25 7.70 6.92 -11.94
C PRO A 25 6.53 6.42 -11.08
N LEU A 26 5.91 5.30 -11.47
CA LEU A 26 4.66 4.75 -10.91
C LEU A 26 3.39 5.57 -11.26
N PHE A 27 3.42 6.89 -11.19
CA PHE A 27 2.27 7.74 -11.54
C PHE A 27 2.17 8.06 -13.05
N ASN A 28 3.20 7.71 -13.81
CA ASN A 28 3.32 8.02 -15.23
C ASN A 28 2.52 7.08 -16.16
N LEU A 29 1.74 6.15 -15.60
CA LEU A 29 0.80 5.30 -16.30
C LEU A 29 -0.63 5.66 -15.90
N LEU A 30 -1.59 5.54 -16.83
CA LEU A 30 -3.01 5.54 -16.45
C LEU A 30 -3.28 4.22 -15.73
N ALA A 31 -3.16 4.25 -14.41
CA ALA A 31 -3.33 3.15 -13.46
C ALA A 31 -3.92 3.67 -12.14
N TYR A 32 -3.93 2.83 -11.10
CA TYR A 32 -4.48 3.17 -9.79
C TYR A 32 -3.86 4.44 -9.19
N GLU A 33 -2.54 4.59 -9.18
CA GLU A 33 -1.81 5.67 -8.51
C GLU A 33 -2.12 7.03 -9.14
N PHE A 34 -2.11 7.09 -10.47
CA PHE A 34 -2.51 8.29 -11.20
C PHE A 34 -3.97 8.66 -10.90
N ALA A 35 -4.89 7.69 -10.97
CA ALA A 35 -6.30 7.93 -10.68
C ALA A 35 -6.52 8.37 -9.22
N PHE A 36 -5.81 7.78 -8.27
CA PHE A 36 -5.88 8.12 -6.85
C PHE A 36 -5.33 9.53 -6.57
N ALA A 37 -4.19 9.91 -7.18
CA ALA A 37 -3.65 11.26 -7.05
C ALA A 37 -4.61 12.32 -7.60
N VAL A 38 -5.22 12.08 -8.77
CA VAL A 38 -6.25 12.97 -9.34
C VAL A 38 -7.50 12.99 -8.44
N CYS A 39 -7.85 11.86 -7.80
CA CYS A 39 -8.97 11.76 -6.86
C CYS A 39 -8.79 12.65 -5.62
N ILE A 40 -7.57 12.71 -5.05
CA ILE A 40 -7.26 13.59 -3.92
C ILE A 40 -7.53 15.06 -4.28
N LEU A 41 -7.15 15.50 -5.49
CA LEU A 41 -7.43 16.87 -5.95
C LEU A 41 -8.91 17.07 -6.34
N ALA A 42 -9.58 16.04 -6.85
CA ALA A 42 -10.98 16.04 -7.25
C ALA A 42 -11.93 16.38 -6.10
N ALA A 43 -11.62 15.95 -4.87
CA ALA A 43 -12.44 16.22 -3.69
C ALA A 43 -12.62 17.73 -3.39
N PRO A 44 -11.56 18.50 -3.07
CA PRO A 44 -11.71 19.92 -2.77
C PRO A 44 -12.14 20.75 -4.00
N THR A 45 -11.70 20.37 -5.20
CA THR A 45 -12.06 21.09 -6.43
C THR A 45 -13.52 20.89 -6.81
N GLY A 46 -14.04 19.66 -6.74
CA GLY A 46 -15.44 19.33 -6.93
C GLY A 46 -16.32 20.12 -5.97
N LEU A 47 -15.98 20.13 -4.68
CA LEU A 47 -16.71 20.91 -3.67
C LEU A 47 -16.76 22.42 -4.01
N ALA A 48 -15.63 22.99 -4.42
CA ALA A 48 -15.56 24.40 -4.82
C ALA A 48 -16.41 24.72 -6.05
N ILE A 49 -16.39 23.84 -7.07
CA ILE A 49 -17.24 23.94 -8.26
C ILE A 49 -18.71 23.94 -7.87
N GLY A 50 -19.12 22.96 -7.05
CA GLY A 50 -20.49 22.84 -6.56
C GLY A 50 -20.96 24.05 -5.77
N MET A 51 -20.12 24.58 -4.88
CA MET A 51 -20.44 25.80 -4.15
C MET A 51 -20.58 27.02 -5.06
N GLY A 52 -19.76 27.10 -6.12
CA GLY A 52 -19.81 28.18 -7.10
C GLY A 52 -21.08 28.13 -7.94
N ALA A 53 -21.39 26.97 -8.52
CA ALA A 53 -22.60 26.73 -9.31
C ALA A 53 -23.86 26.90 -8.47
N GLY A 54 -23.87 26.36 -7.25
CA GLY A 54 -24.97 26.48 -6.29
C GLY A 54 -25.33 27.93 -5.95
N LYS A 55 -24.36 28.86 -5.93
CA LYS A 55 -24.60 30.29 -5.70
C LYS A 55 -25.02 31.06 -6.95
N SER A 56 -24.55 30.63 -8.11
CA SER A 56 -24.57 31.47 -9.33
C SER A 56 -25.67 31.10 -10.33
N ILE A 57 -26.14 29.84 -10.29
CA ILE A 57 -27.15 29.32 -11.21
C ILE A 57 -28.49 29.31 -10.50
N GLY A 58 -29.58 29.79 -11.12
CA GLY A 58 -30.88 29.93 -10.44
C GLY A 58 -31.49 28.59 -10.01
N PRO A 59 -32.09 27.80 -10.93
CA PRO A 59 -32.74 26.54 -10.58
C PRO A 59 -31.78 25.48 -10.02
N ALA A 60 -32.11 24.88 -8.87
CA ALA A 60 -31.35 23.78 -8.25
C ALA A 60 -30.95 22.68 -9.25
N ARG A 61 -31.90 22.21 -10.06
CA ARG A 61 -31.65 21.18 -11.08
C ARG A 61 -30.56 21.59 -12.07
N GLN A 62 -30.60 22.85 -12.54
CA GLN A 62 -29.59 23.36 -13.46
C GLN A 62 -28.23 23.53 -12.76
N ALA A 63 -28.22 23.96 -11.50
CA ALA A 63 -26.99 24.07 -10.72
C ALA A 63 -26.31 22.69 -10.55
N ILE A 64 -27.08 21.65 -10.27
CA ILE A 64 -26.59 20.26 -10.16
C ILE A 64 -26.05 19.77 -11.50
N LEU A 65 -26.84 19.87 -12.58
CA LEU A 65 -26.41 19.41 -13.91
C LEU A 65 -25.16 20.15 -14.40
N ALA A 66 -25.09 21.47 -14.17
CA ALA A 66 -23.90 22.25 -14.47
C ALA A 66 -22.71 21.81 -13.61
N THR A 67 -22.91 21.53 -12.32
CA THR A 67 -21.85 21.02 -11.43
C THR A 67 -21.31 19.69 -11.94
N TRP A 68 -22.17 18.75 -12.31
CA TRP A 68 -21.75 17.45 -12.85
C TRP A 68 -21.04 17.59 -14.20
N GLY A 69 -21.58 18.39 -15.12
CA GLY A 69 -20.93 18.65 -16.40
C GLY A 69 -19.54 19.30 -16.22
N ILE A 70 -19.43 20.28 -15.33
CA ILE A 70 -18.15 20.94 -15.03
C ILE A 70 -17.18 19.95 -14.36
N ALA A 71 -17.65 19.15 -13.40
CA ALA A 71 -16.85 18.12 -12.74
C ALA A 71 -16.24 17.13 -13.74
N VAL A 72 -17.03 16.64 -14.70
CA VAL A 72 -16.54 15.75 -15.77
C VAL A 72 -15.51 16.49 -16.64
N LEU A 73 -15.81 17.72 -17.08
CA LEU A 73 -14.91 18.49 -17.95
C LEU A 73 -13.53 18.77 -17.32
N HIS A 74 -13.45 18.88 -15.99
CA HIS A 74 -12.18 19.14 -15.29
C HIS A 74 -11.26 17.94 -15.20
N LEU A 75 -11.81 16.73 -15.33
CA LEU A 75 -11.03 15.50 -15.37
C LEU A 75 -10.51 15.20 -16.78
N VAL A 76 -11.01 15.91 -17.80
CA VAL A 76 -10.55 15.74 -19.19
C VAL A 76 -9.07 16.13 -19.36
N PRO A 77 -8.57 17.29 -18.87
CA PRO A 77 -7.14 17.62 -19.01
C PRO A 77 -6.17 16.56 -18.48
N PRO A 78 -6.25 16.08 -17.21
CA PRO A 78 -5.33 15.06 -16.73
C PRO A 78 -5.46 13.76 -17.53
N LEU A 79 -6.68 13.37 -17.92
CA LEU A 79 -6.89 12.19 -18.75
C LEU A 79 -6.25 12.32 -20.12
N ILE A 80 -6.36 13.48 -20.79
CA ILE A 80 -5.69 13.74 -22.07
C ILE A 80 -4.18 13.62 -21.90
N PHE A 81 -3.59 14.27 -20.88
CA PHE A 81 -2.13 14.27 -20.71
C PHE A 81 -1.59 12.87 -20.45
N ILE A 82 -2.22 12.08 -19.58
CA ILE A 82 -1.75 10.71 -19.32
C ILE A 82 -1.96 9.78 -20.52
N SER A 83 -3.02 10.01 -21.30
CA SER A 83 -3.27 9.26 -22.55
C SER A 83 -2.24 9.58 -23.62
N LEU A 84 -1.85 10.85 -23.76
CA LEU A 84 -0.75 11.26 -24.63
C LEU A 84 0.59 10.71 -24.13
N ASN A 85 0.78 10.62 -22.81
CA ASN A 85 1.97 10.02 -22.23
C ASN A 85 2.12 8.52 -22.58
N ALA A 86 1.02 7.84 -22.91
CA ALA A 86 1.05 6.45 -23.40
C ALA A 86 1.82 6.30 -24.74
N LEU A 87 2.04 7.40 -25.47
CA LEU A 87 2.92 7.43 -26.66
C LEU A 87 4.41 7.40 -26.28
N ARG A 88 4.77 7.81 -25.05
CA ARG A 88 6.14 7.84 -24.54
C ARG A 88 6.45 6.63 -23.66
N ILE A 89 5.50 6.23 -22.82
CA ILE A 89 5.63 5.11 -21.88
C ILE A 89 4.52 4.13 -22.16
N GLN A 90 4.87 2.88 -22.49
CA GLN A 90 3.90 1.85 -22.78
C GLN A 90 2.99 1.61 -21.56
N ASN A 91 1.68 1.81 -21.76
CA ASN A 91 0.67 1.46 -20.77
C ASN A 91 0.12 0.07 -21.10
N CYS A 92 0.44 -0.92 -20.25
CA CYS A 92 0.10 -2.31 -20.51
C CYS A 92 -1.37 -2.66 -20.25
N ASN A 93 -2.11 -1.86 -19.48
CA ASN A 93 -3.53 -2.11 -19.20
C ASN A 93 -4.33 -0.80 -19.08
N TYR A 94 -4.53 -0.17 -20.23
CA TYR A 94 -5.18 1.14 -20.33
C TYR A 94 -6.67 1.13 -19.91
N TRP A 95 -7.39 0.04 -20.18
CA TRP A 95 -8.83 -0.07 -19.89
C TRP A 95 -9.12 -0.23 -18.40
N GLU A 96 -8.30 -0.98 -17.68
CA GLU A 96 -8.34 -1.03 -16.22
C GLU A 96 -8.01 0.34 -15.63
N GLY A 97 -6.98 1.02 -16.15
CA GLY A 97 -6.66 2.39 -15.78
C GLY A 97 -7.83 3.38 -15.95
N LEU A 98 -8.53 3.30 -17.08
CA LEU A 98 -9.75 4.09 -17.32
C LEU A 98 -10.86 3.78 -16.30
N SER A 99 -10.99 2.52 -15.91
CA SER A 99 -11.98 2.09 -14.93
C SER A 99 -11.64 2.61 -13.52
N PHE A 100 -10.37 2.61 -13.11
CA PHE A 100 -9.91 3.31 -11.90
C PHE A 100 -10.19 4.81 -11.98
N PHE A 101 -9.95 5.44 -13.13
CA PHE A 101 -10.22 6.86 -13.34
C PHE A 101 -11.74 7.18 -13.26
N ALA A 102 -12.60 6.29 -13.74
CA ALA A 102 -14.05 6.43 -13.60
C ALA A 102 -14.52 6.23 -12.15
N LEU A 103 -13.96 5.26 -11.44
CA LEU A 103 -14.39 4.91 -10.08
C LEU A 103 -13.83 5.85 -9.01
N LEU A 104 -12.63 6.38 -9.20
CA LEU A 104 -11.97 7.23 -8.21
C LEU A 104 -12.30 8.72 -8.45
N PRO A 105 -11.60 9.46 -9.33
CA PRO A 105 -11.77 10.91 -9.44
C PRO A 105 -13.14 11.33 -9.96
N LEU A 106 -13.77 10.57 -10.87
CA LEU A 106 -15.10 10.93 -11.39
C LEU A 106 -16.19 10.81 -10.31
N CYS A 107 -16.33 9.64 -9.66
CA CYS A 107 -17.31 9.48 -8.58
C CYS A 107 -17.08 10.49 -7.44
N THR A 108 -15.83 10.72 -7.06
CA THR A 108 -15.46 11.73 -6.05
C THR A 108 -15.86 13.14 -6.48
N SER A 109 -15.58 13.54 -7.72
CA SER A 109 -15.92 14.88 -8.21
C SER A 109 -17.43 15.12 -8.22
N LEU A 110 -18.23 14.12 -8.61
CA LEU A 110 -19.69 14.20 -8.62
C LEU A 110 -20.24 14.32 -7.19
N TYR A 111 -19.71 13.53 -6.26
CA TYR A 111 -20.10 13.55 -4.85
C TYR A 111 -19.73 14.87 -4.17
N ALA A 112 -18.46 15.27 -4.27
CA ALA A 112 -17.98 16.54 -3.74
C ALA A 112 -18.73 17.74 -4.33
N GLY A 113 -18.93 17.75 -5.65
CA GLY A 113 -19.72 18.78 -6.32
C GLY A 113 -21.14 18.90 -5.78
N THR A 114 -21.83 17.77 -5.61
CA THR A 114 -23.20 17.77 -5.09
C THR A 114 -23.25 18.27 -3.65
N LEU A 115 -22.29 17.88 -2.80
CA LEU A 115 -22.11 18.43 -1.45
C LEU A 115 -21.86 19.94 -1.47
N GLY A 116 -21.09 20.43 -2.43
CA GLY A 116 -20.82 21.87 -2.60
C GLY A 116 -22.11 22.65 -2.90
N VAL A 117 -22.96 22.10 -3.77
CA VAL A 117 -24.29 22.69 -4.05
C VAL A 117 -25.17 22.69 -2.80
N VAL A 118 -25.19 21.58 -2.05
CA VAL A 118 -25.90 21.47 -0.77
C VAL A 118 -25.48 22.60 0.17
N ILE A 119 -24.19 22.74 0.46
CA ILE A 119 -23.64 23.78 1.35
C ILE A 119 -24.04 25.17 0.85
N ALA A 120 -23.91 25.43 -0.46
CA ALA A 120 -24.23 26.74 -1.02
C ALA A 120 -25.71 27.12 -0.84
N ARG A 121 -26.63 26.16 -0.96
CA ARG A 121 -28.08 26.37 -0.94
C ARG A 121 -28.65 26.41 0.47
N THR A 122 -28.29 25.43 1.30
CA THR A 122 -28.82 25.31 2.68
C THR A 122 -28.27 26.40 3.59
N LEU A 123 -27.01 26.78 3.39
CA LEU A 123 -26.34 27.81 4.19
C LEU A 123 -26.29 29.18 3.48
N SER A 124 -27.11 29.38 2.45
CA SER A 124 -27.15 30.60 1.63
C SER A 124 -27.33 31.89 2.45
N ALA A 125 -28.16 31.84 3.50
CA ALA A 125 -28.44 32.98 4.40
C ALA A 125 -27.42 33.15 5.54
N THR A 126 -26.42 32.27 5.67
CA THR A 126 -25.45 32.32 6.77
C THR A 126 -24.18 33.09 6.41
N ARG A 127 -23.42 33.50 7.44
CA ARG A 127 -22.15 34.23 7.27
C ARG A 127 -21.15 33.40 6.46
N ARG A 128 -20.32 34.06 5.65
CA ARG A 128 -19.27 33.41 4.84
C ARG A 128 -18.40 32.43 5.65
N ARG A 129 -18.03 32.81 6.89
CA ARG A 129 -17.21 31.97 7.78
C ARG A 129 -17.87 30.61 8.08
N VAL A 130 -19.18 30.57 8.30
CA VAL A 130 -19.93 29.33 8.57
C VAL A 130 -19.90 28.40 7.36
N ARG A 131 -20.08 28.94 6.15
CA ARG A 131 -19.98 28.15 4.91
C ARG A 131 -18.58 27.58 4.68
N VAL A 132 -17.54 28.35 4.97
CA VAL A 132 -16.14 27.89 4.86
C VAL A 132 -15.87 26.79 5.88
N LEU A 133 -16.30 26.98 7.14
CA LEU A 133 -16.16 25.96 8.17
C LEU A 133 -16.91 24.67 7.78
N ALA A 134 -18.14 24.78 7.28
CA ALA A 134 -18.89 23.62 6.80
C ALA A 134 -18.18 22.90 5.65
N ALA A 135 -17.61 23.64 4.69
CA ALA A 135 -16.83 23.06 3.60
C ALA A 135 -15.56 22.35 4.11
N LEU A 136 -14.85 22.94 5.08
CA LEU A 136 -13.69 22.31 5.72
C LEU A 136 -14.07 21.05 6.49
N LEU A 137 -15.14 21.07 7.29
CA LEU A 137 -15.59 19.91 8.05
C LEU A 137 -16.06 18.77 7.13
N VAL A 138 -16.79 19.06 6.05
CA VAL A 138 -17.22 18.05 5.08
C VAL A 138 -16.04 17.44 4.31
N THR A 139 -14.93 18.18 4.17
CA THR A 139 -13.73 17.71 3.47
C THR A 139 -12.79 16.95 4.40
N LEU A 140 -12.40 17.59 5.51
CA LEU A 140 -11.40 17.06 6.46
C LEU A 140 -11.98 16.09 7.48
N GLY A 141 -13.28 16.18 7.79
CA GLY A 141 -13.93 15.28 8.74
C GLY A 141 -13.87 13.81 8.30
N PRO A 142 -14.34 13.46 7.08
CA PRO A 142 -14.22 12.10 6.56
C PRO A 142 -12.77 11.63 6.47
N LEU A 143 -11.83 12.50 6.06
CA LEU A 143 -10.40 12.16 6.04
C LEU A 143 -9.89 11.79 7.43
N ALA A 144 -10.21 12.60 8.45
CA ALA A 144 -9.79 12.35 9.82
C ALA A 144 -10.39 11.04 10.37
N ILE A 145 -11.65 10.74 10.05
CA ILE A 145 -12.29 9.46 10.42
C ILE A 145 -11.55 8.30 9.75
N THR A 146 -11.32 8.38 8.43
CA THR A 146 -10.61 7.37 7.66
C THR A 146 -9.20 7.11 8.19
N LEU A 147 -8.44 8.17 8.51
CA LEU A 147 -7.10 8.05 9.11
C LEU A 147 -7.14 7.47 10.52
N CYS A 148 -8.13 7.85 11.33
CA CYS A 148 -8.32 7.30 12.67
C CYS A 148 -8.64 5.80 12.60
N THR A 149 -9.50 5.38 11.67
CA THR A 149 -9.81 3.97 11.43
C THR A 149 -8.56 3.20 10.99
N LEU A 150 -7.78 3.71 10.03
CA LEU A 150 -6.52 3.07 9.61
C LEU A 150 -5.50 2.94 10.75
N TYR A 151 -5.51 3.89 11.69
CA TYR A 151 -4.65 3.86 12.86
C TYR A 151 -5.11 2.84 13.90
N GLN A 152 -6.41 2.74 14.16
CA GLN A 152 -6.97 1.95 15.27
C GLN A 152 -7.33 0.50 14.89
N GLU A 153 -7.79 0.29 13.66
CA GLU A 153 -8.22 -1.01 13.17
C GLU A 153 -7.09 -1.71 12.43
N PRO A 154 -7.03 -3.06 12.39
CA PRO A 154 -5.99 -3.77 11.66
C PRO A 154 -5.84 -3.37 10.18
N PRO A 155 -6.91 -3.32 9.36
CA PRO A 155 -6.78 -3.17 7.92
C PRO A 155 -5.99 -1.92 7.50
N ILE A 156 -5.14 -2.09 6.48
CA ILE A 156 -4.32 -1.01 5.92
C ILE A 156 -4.93 -0.39 4.65
N PHE A 157 -6.11 -0.83 4.24
CA PHE A 157 -6.87 -0.23 3.14
C PHE A 157 -8.05 0.58 3.66
N ALA A 158 -8.54 1.53 2.87
CA ALA A 158 -9.74 2.28 3.20
C ALA A 158 -10.60 2.63 1.98
N PHE A 159 -11.90 2.73 2.19
CA PHE A 159 -12.87 3.20 1.20
C PHE A 159 -13.57 4.46 1.72
N ASP A 160 -13.42 5.56 0.99
CA ASP A 160 -13.97 6.87 1.33
C ASP A 160 -14.72 7.47 0.13
N HIS A 161 -15.97 7.90 0.34
CA HIS A 161 -16.79 8.46 -0.74
C HIS A 161 -16.20 9.73 -1.33
N LEU A 162 -15.48 10.50 -0.52
CA LEU A 162 -14.84 11.74 -0.91
C LEU A 162 -13.38 11.53 -1.30
N TRP A 163 -12.60 10.76 -0.53
CA TRP A 163 -11.15 10.66 -0.73
C TRP A 163 -10.68 9.52 -1.62
N GLY A 164 -11.58 8.63 -2.05
CA GLY A 164 -11.21 7.55 -2.97
C GLY A 164 -11.11 6.20 -2.28
N HIS A 165 -10.22 5.35 -2.78
CA HIS A 165 -9.88 4.07 -2.17
C HIS A 165 -8.38 4.05 -1.97
N PHE A 166 -7.94 3.94 -0.72
CA PHE A 166 -6.56 3.67 -0.37
C PHE A 166 -6.37 2.16 -0.36
N ALA A 167 -5.58 1.62 -1.28
CA ALA A 167 -5.44 0.17 -1.47
C ALA A 167 -4.48 -0.51 -0.47
N GLY A 168 -3.71 0.28 0.30
CA GLY A 168 -2.77 -0.21 1.30
C GLY A 168 -1.32 0.06 0.92
N SER A 169 -0.45 -0.94 1.10
CA SER A 169 0.99 -0.79 0.89
C SER A 169 1.30 -0.40 -0.55
N LEU A 170 2.09 0.67 -0.72
CA LEU A 170 2.55 1.16 -2.02
C LEU A 170 3.49 0.16 -2.74
N TYR A 171 3.98 -0.86 -2.01
CA TYR A 171 4.82 -1.92 -2.57
C TYR A 171 4.03 -3.12 -3.10
N ASP A 172 2.72 -3.16 -2.85
CA ASP A 172 1.91 -4.26 -3.37
C ASP A 172 1.73 -4.10 -4.87
N GLU A 173 2.26 -5.04 -5.63
CA GLU A 173 2.12 -5.06 -7.09
C GLU A 173 0.70 -5.46 -7.51
N VAL A 174 -0.15 -5.98 -6.61
CA VAL A 174 -1.48 -6.47 -6.97
C VAL A 174 -2.57 -5.53 -6.46
N ILE A 175 -2.82 -4.43 -7.18
CA ILE A 175 -3.96 -3.54 -6.94
C ILE A 175 -5.04 -3.85 -7.98
N ARG A 176 -6.19 -4.34 -7.53
CA ARG A 176 -7.27 -4.81 -8.41
C ARG A 176 -8.49 -3.89 -8.40
N LEU A 177 -9.14 -3.83 -9.55
CA LEU A 177 -10.55 -3.47 -9.61
C LEU A 177 -11.41 -4.60 -9.03
N ASP A 178 -11.56 -4.56 -7.71
CA ASP A 178 -12.41 -5.50 -6.99
C ASP A 178 -13.89 -5.10 -7.06
N VAL A 179 -14.79 -6.08 -7.02
CA VAL A 179 -16.24 -5.88 -6.88
C VAL A 179 -16.57 -5.00 -5.67
N ARG A 180 -15.72 -5.04 -4.63
CA ARG A 180 -15.80 -4.15 -3.45
C ARG A 180 -15.81 -2.67 -3.83
N LEU A 181 -14.91 -2.26 -4.72
CA LEU A 181 -14.82 -0.87 -5.16
C LEU A 181 -16.04 -0.47 -5.99
N TRP A 182 -16.49 -1.35 -6.89
CA TRP A 182 -17.70 -1.13 -7.69
C TRP A 182 -18.95 -0.95 -6.81
N LEU A 183 -19.18 -1.87 -5.86
CA LEU A 183 -20.31 -1.81 -4.94
C LEU A 183 -20.25 -0.57 -4.04
N PHE A 184 -19.07 -0.25 -3.51
CA PHE A 184 -18.88 0.96 -2.71
C PHE A 184 -19.19 2.23 -3.52
N ARG A 185 -18.74 2.30 -4.78
CA ARG A 185 -18.99 3.45 -5.66
C ARG A 185 -20.41 3.54 -6.17
N LEU A 186 -21.11 2.41 -6.32
CA LEU A 186 -22.56 2.42 -6.53
C LEU A 186 -23.26 3.11 -5.35
N GLY A 187 -22.86 2.81 -4.11
CA GLY A 187 -23.29 3.53 -2.92
C GLY A 187 -22.99 5.03 -2.95
N THR A 188 -21.82 5.43 -3.46
CA THR A 188 -21.48 6.85 -3.69
C THR A 188 -22.44 7.51 -4.67
N LEU A 189 -22.73 6.86 -5.81
CA LEU A 189 -23.61 7.42 -6.84
C LEU A 189 -25.06 7.52 -6.34
N LEU A 190 -25.54 6.55 -5.57
CA LEU A 190 -26.86 6.64 -4.93
C LEU A 190 -26.93 7.86 -3.98
N ARG A 191 -25.87 8.13 -3.20
CA ARG A 191 -25.80 9.36 -2.38
C ARG A 191 -25.80 10.63 -3.21
N VAL A 192 -25.08 10.65 -4.34
CA VAL A 192 -25.12 11.78 -5.29
C VAL A 192 -26.56 12.06 -5.71
N LEU A 193 -27.32 11.04 -6.10
CA LEU A 193 -28.71 11.18 -6.52
C LEU A 193 -29.62 11.64 -5.38
N LEU A 194 -29.46 11.09 -4.17
CA LEU A 194 -30.21 11.49 -2.98
C LEU A 194 -29.96 12.96 -2.59
N LEU A 195 -28.68 13.38 -2.57
CA LEU A 195 -28.29 14.76 -2.28
C LEU A 195 -28.80 15.73 -3.37
N ALA A 196 -28.76 15.31 -4.64
CA ALA A 196 -29.32 16.10 -5.75
C ALA A 196 -30.84 16.27 -5.62
N ALA A 197 -31.57 15.19 -5.34
CA ALA A 197 -33.01 15.23 -5.10
C ALA A 197 -33.35 16.13 -3.90
N PHE A 198 -32.55 16.06 -2.83
CA PHE A 198 -32.68 16.94 -1.68
C PHE A 198 -32.55 18.41 -2.06
N VAL A 199 -31.50 18.81 -2.77
CA VAL A 199 -31.29 20.22 -3.14
C VAL A 199 -32.48 20.73 -3.98
N VAL A 200 -33.01 19.91 -4.89
CA VAL A 200 -34.19 20.26 -5.68
C VAL A 200 -35.44 20.43 -4.80
N ALA A 201 -35.65 19.54 -3.82
CA ALA A 201 -36.76 19.66 -2.87
C ALA A 201 -36.61 20.88 -1.95
N TRP A 202 -35.39 21.17 -1.47
CA TRP A 202 -35.07 22.29 -0.59
C TRP A 202 -35.40 23.64 -1.23
N ASP A 203 -35.13 23.79 -2.52
CA ASP A 203 -35.49 25.01 -3.26
C ASP A 203 -37.01 25.10 -3.53
N ARG A 204 -37.70 23.95 -3.59
CA ARG A 204 -39.16 23.84 -3.80
C ARG A 204 -39.99 23.92 -2.51
N ARG A 205 -39.38 24.23 -1.36
CA ARG A 205 -39.94 24.26 0.01
C ARG A 205 -41.26 25.02 0.27
N ARG A 206 -41.98 25.47 -0.75
CA ARG A 206 -43.35 25.99 -0.64
C ARG A 206 -44.38 24.92 -0.23
N SER A 207 -44.09 23.63 -0.38
CA SER A 207 -45.03 22.52 -0.12
C SER A 207 -44.64 21.54 1.00
N VAL A 208 -43.42 21.61 1.54
CA VAL A 208 -42.91 20.68 2.58
C VAL A 208 -42.09 21.46 3.60
N GLY A 209 -42.26 21.18 4.90
CA GLY A 209 -41.55 21.87 5.98
C GLY A 209 -40.05 21.56 6.00
N ARG A 210 -39.20 22.57 6.26
CA ARG A 210 -37.73 22.42 6.25
C ARG A 210 -37.21 21.25 7.10
N TRP A 211 -37.86 20.99 8.22
CA TRP A 211 -37.48 19.93 9.17
C TRP A 211 -37.84 18.53 8.69
N GLN A 212 -38.90 18.40 7.87
CA GLN A 212 -39.25 17.13 7.24
C GLN A 212 -38.21 16.76 6.18
N ILE A 213 -37.75 17.74 5.40
CA ILE A 213 -36.70 17.53 4.40
C ILE A 213 -35.36 17.16 5.07
N VAL A 214 -34.97 17.88 6.13
CA VAL A 214 -33.76 17.54 6.92
C VAL A 214 -33.90 16.15 7.55
N GLY A 215 -35.06 15.81 8.11
CA GLY A 215 -35.33 14.50 8.70
C GLY A 215 -35.17 13.35 7.71
N ILE A 216 -35.66 13.51 6.47
CA ILE A 216 -35.52 12.49 5.40
C ILE A 216 -34.05 12.29 5.01
N ILE A 217 -33.23 13.35 4.96
CA ILE A 217 -31.80 13.21 4.68
C ILE A 217 -31.06 12.57 5.83
N VAL A 218 -31.31 13.03 7.05
CA VAL A 218 -30.65 12.45 8.23
C VAL A 218 -31.00 10.97 8.28
N LEU A 219 -32.26 10.60 8.07
CA LEU A 219 -32.67 9.21 7.98
C LEU A 219 -32.05 8.48 6.78
N GLY A 220 -31.96 9.10 5.60
CA GLY A 220 -31.37 8.50 4.40
C GLY A 220 -29.86 8.32 4.48
N VAL A 221 -29.13 9.28 5.07
CA VAL A 221 -27.70 9.20 5.36
C VAL A 221 -27.46 8.18 6.47
N LEU A 222 -28.27 8.19 7.54
CA LEU A 222 -28.18 7.17 8.60
C LEU A 222 -28.48 5.78 8.05
N ALA A 223 -29.48 5.62 7.18
CA ALA A 223 -29.80 4.34 6.55
C ALA A 223 -28.69 3.87 5.60
N ALA A 224 -28.11 4.78 4.80
CA ALA A 224 -26.98 4.47 3.92
C ALA A 224 -25.71 4.15 4.71
N SER A 225 -25.46 4.85 5.82
CA SER A 225 -24.35 4.57 6.73
C SER A 225 -24.57 3.26 7.49
N LEU A 226 -25.79 2.95 7.93
CA LEU A 226 -26.14 1.68 8.58
C LEU A 226 -26.03 0.51 7.60
N TYR A 227 -26.48 0.69 6.36
CA TYR A 227 -26.26 -0.24 5.25
C TYR A 227 -24.77 -0.53 5.07
N GLU A 228 -23.91 0.49 5.03
CA GLU A 228 -22.46 0.30 4.90
C GLU A 228 -21.80 -0.32 6.12
N THR A 229 -22.27 -0.03 7.33
CA THR A 229 -21.72 -0.67 8.53
C THR A 229 -22.15 -2.13 8.61
N SER A 230 -23.37 -2.48 8.18
CA SER A 230 -23.90 -3.85 8.23
C SER A 230 -23.41 -4.76 7.09
N LEU A 231 -23.23 -4.21 5.88
CA LEU A 231 -22.72 -4.95 4.73
C LEU A 231 -21.22 -4.76 4.51
N GLY A 232 -20.62 -3.72 5.08
CA GLY A 232 -19.24 -3.35 4.79
C GLY A 232 -18.22 -4.39 5.24
N GLY A 233 -18.42 -5.03 6.39
CA GLY A 233 -17.59 -6.16 6.82
C GLY A 233 -17.77 -7.37 5.90
N ARG A 234 -19.02 -7.76 5.63
CA ARG A 234 -19.37 -8.90 4.75
C ARG A 234 -18.89 -8.76 3.32
N VAL A 235 -18.98 -7.56 2.76
CA VAL A 235 -18.54 -7.26 1.39
C VAL A 235 -17.04 -6.95 1.36
N GLY A 236 -16.46 -6.49 2.47
CA GLY A 236 -15.01 -6.25 2.62
C GLY A 236 -14.54 -4.83 2.31
N PHE A 237 -15.44 -3.83 2.32
CA PHE A 237 -15.07 -2.41 2.17
C PHE A 237 -15.04 -1.62 3.51
N ARG A 238 -15.49 -2.25 4.61
CA ARG A 238 -15.29 -1.78 5.99
C ARG A 238 -15.05 -2.97 6.90
N VAL A 239 -13.84 -3.51 6.81
CA VAL A 239 -13.39 -4.59 7.70
C VAL A 239 -12.89 -3.97 9.00
N ASN A 240 -13.18 -4.61 10.12
CA ASN A 240 -12.64 -4.28 11.45
C ASN A 240 -12.00 -5.51 12.09
N ARG A 241 -11.43 -5.35 13.28
CA ARG A 241 -10.84 -6.45 14.07
C ARG A 241 -11.79 -7.62 14.31
N GLY A 242 -13.04 -7.33 14.65
CA GLY A 242 -14.06 -8.36 14.91
C GLY A 242 -14.32 -9.24 13.69
N ASP A 243 -14.33 -8.67 12.48
CA ASP A 243 -14.48 -9.45 11.24
C ASP A 243 -13.27 -10.40 11.01
N ILE A 244 -12.06 -9.96 11.40
CA ILE A 244 -10.84 -10.78 11.33
C ILE A 244 -10.89 -11.92 12.34
N GLU A 245 -11.26 -11.61 13.59
CA GLU A 245 -11.35 -12.58 14.68
C GLU A 245 -12.50 -13.58 14.49
N GLU A 246 -13.58 -13.19 13.81
CA GLU A 246 -14.65 -14.11 13.40
C GLU A 246 -14.13 -15.17 12.42
N LEU A 247 -13.29 -14.78 11.45
CA LEU A 247 -12.67 -15.72 10.52
C LEU A 247 -11.57 -16.55 11.21
N LEU A 248 -10.74 -15.91 12.03
CA LEU A 248 -9.64 -16.52 12.77
C LEU A 248 -10.07 -16.93 14.17
N SER A 249 -11.16 -17.70 14.24
CA SER A 249 -11.88 -18.01 15.47
C SER A 249 -11.17 -18.94 16.45
N ASP A 250 -10.05 -19.59 16.06
CA ASP A 250 -9.24 -20.43 16.96
C ASP A 250 -8.10 -19.60 17.55
N SER A 251 -8.35 -19.01 18.72
CA SER A 251 -7.37 -18.20 19.44
C SER A 251 -6.64 -19.01 20.52
N ILE A 252 -5.31 -18.91 20.54
CA ILE A 252 -4.44 -19.51 21.55
C ILE A 252 -3.74 -18.40 22.33
N THR A 253 -4.03 -18.31 23.61
CA THR A 253 -3.39 -17.36 24.52
C THR A 253 -2.23 -18.01 25.26
N THR A 254 -1.08 -17.35 25.22
CA THR A 254 0.10 -17.67 26.04
C THR A 254 0.46 -16.46 26.90
N GLU A 255 1.55 -16.52 27.66
CA GLU A 255 2.00 -15.39 28.49
C GLU A 255 2.37 -14.15 27.68
N LYS A 256 3.08 -14.33 26.55
CA LYS A 256 3.65 -13.23 25.76
C LYS A 256 2.98 -12.98 24.41
N ILE A 257 2.14 -13.90 23.94
CA ILE A 257 1.53 -13.82 22.61
C ILE A 257 0.15 -14.49 22.56
N ILE A 258 -0.77 -13.87 21.83
CA ILE A 258 -2.08 -14.39 21.44
C ILE A 258 -2.04 -14.70 19.95
N ILE A 259 -2.31 -15.94 19.57
CA ILE A 259 -2.23 -16.44 18.19
C ILE A 259 -3.63 -16.74 17.69
N HIS A 260 -4.05 -16.11 16.59
CA HIS A 260 -5.35 -16.27 15.97
C HIS A 260 -5.21 -17.09 14.68
N LEU A 261 -5.85 -18.26 14.66
CA LEU A 261 -5.85 -19.21 13.55
C LEU A 261 -7.27 -19.43 13.02
N PRO A 262 -7.43 -19.82 11.73
CA PRO A 262 -8.73 -20.27 11.25
C PRO A 262 -9.18 -21.54 11.98
N ALA A 263 -10.48 -21.77 12.08
CA ALA A 263 -10.99 -23.04 12.59
C ALA A 263 -10.54 -24.22 11.72
N GLY A 264 -10.28 -25.38 12.34
CA GLY A 264 -10.01 -26.63 11.63
C GLY A 264 -8.57 -26.84 11.17
N VAL A 265 -7.59 -26.06 11.68
CA VAL A 265 -6.17 -26.37 11.49
C VAL A 265 -5.85 -27.73 12.11
N GLU A 266 -5.08 -28.57 11.39
CA GLU A 266 -4.65 -29.87 11.88
C GLU A 266 -3.95 -29.75 13.25
N PRO A 267 -4.32 -30.55 14.27
CA PRO A 267 -3.80 -30.39 15.63
C PRO A 267 -2.27 -30.38 15.73
N LYS A 268 -1.59 -31.21 14.93
CA LYS A 268 -0.12 -31.27 14.91
C LYS A 268 0.49 -29.98 14.37
N LEU A 269 0.03 -29.52 13.20
CA LEU A 269 0.48 -28.27 12.59
C LEU A 269 0.17 -27.07 13.49
N ARG A 270 -1.03 -27.05 14.09
CA ARG A 270 -1.43 -26.03 15.06
C ARG A 270 -0.43 -25.94 16.21
N GLN A 271 -0.05 -27.07 16.81
CA GLN A 271 0.94 -27.08 17.89
C GLN A 271 2.31 -26.59 17.39
N GLN A 272 2.77 -27.01 16.21
CA GLN A 272 4.04 -26.55 15.64
C GLN A 272 4.06 -25.03 15.39
N ILE A 273 2.94 -24.45 14.95
CA ILE A 273 2.79 -23.00 14.79
C ILE A 273 2.91 -22.32 16.15
N VAL A 274 2.19 -22.81 17.17
CA VAL A 274 2.22 -22.25 18.53
C VAL A 274 3.63 -22.32 19.12
N ASP A 275 4.28 -23.48 19.05
CA ASP A 275 5.63 -23.70 19.57
C ASP A 275 6.65 -22.76 18.91
N GLU A 276 6.56 -22.58 17.58
CA GLU A 276 7.45 -21.64 16.87
C GLU A 276 7.19 -20.19 17.32
N HIS A 277 5.93 -19.77 17.45
CA HIS A 277 5.62 -18.41 17.91
C HIS A 277 6.17 -18.12 19.30
N VAL A 278 5.93 -19.02 20.26
CA VAL A 278 6.44 -18.87 21.64
C VAL A 278 7.96 -18.81 21.63
N PHE A 279 8.61 -19.76 20.94
CA PHE A 279 10.06 -19.79 20.81
C PHE A 279 10.62 -18.49 20.21
N ARG A 280 10.01 -17.97 19.15
CA ARG A 280 10.49 -16.74 18.48
C ARG A 280 10.30 -15.50 19.34
N VAL A 281 9.19 -15.37 20.06
CA VAL A 281 8.99 -14.24 20.97
C VAL A 281 10.01 -14.29 22.11
N ASP A 282 10.25 -15.46 22.71
CA ASP A 282 11.28 -15.62 23.75
C ASP A 282 12.68 -15.30 23.24
N GLN A 283 13.02 -15.82 22.06
CA GLN A 283 14.30 -15.54 21.41
C GLN A 283 14.50 -14.04 21.17
N LEU A 284 13.49 -13.34 20.64
CA LEU A 284 13.59 -11.92 20.31
C LEU A 284 13.65 -11.04 21.55
N THR A 285 12.80 -11.31 22.54
CA THR A 285 12.79 -10.57 23.81
C THR A 285 14.11 -10.73 24.57
N GLN A 286 14.67 -11.95 24.61
CA GLN A 286 15.98 -12.20 25.21
C GLN A 286 17.11 -11.50 24.43
N ARG A 287 17.11 -11.60 23.09
CA ARG A 287 18.16 -11.00 22.25
C ARG A 287 18.17 -9.47 22.32
N LEU A 288 17.00 -8.85 22.41
CA LEU A 288 16.85 -7.39 22.52
C LEU A 288 16.92 -6.90 23.98
N GLY A 289 16.83 -7.80 24.96
CA GLY A 289 16.85 -7.45 26.37
C GLY A 289 15.66 -6.58 26.77
N VAL A 290 14.46 -7.00 26.37
CA VAL A 290 13.19 -6.29 26.63
C VAL A 290 12.16 -7.22 27.26
N GLU A 291 11.27 -6.62 28.04
CA GLU A 291 10.07 -7.27 28.55
C GLU A 291 8.86 -6.68 27.83
N LEU A 292 7.81 -7.49 27.67
CA LEU A 292 6.56 -7.06 27.05
C LEU A 292 5.57 -6.66 28.14
N GLU A 293 5.08 -5.42 28.09
CA GLU A 293 4.06 -4.94 29.03
C GLU A 293 2.67 -5.55 28.74
N GLN A 294 2.44 -5.95 27.50
CA GLN A 294 1.23 -6.60 27.03
C GLN A 294 1.55 -7.66 25.96
N PRO A 295 0.74 -8.72 25.85
CA PRO A 295 1.00 -9.77 24.88
C PRO A 295 0.89 -9.24 23.45
N LEU A 296 1.72 -9.79 22.57
CA LEU A 296 1.61 -9.54 21.13
C LEU A 296 0.40 -10.29 20.55
N HIS A 297 -0.12 -9.82 19.43
CA HIS A 297 -1.18 -10.50 18.67
C HIS A 297 -0.61 -10.97 17.33
N SER A 298 -0.72 -12.26 17.02
CA SER A 298 -0.37 -12.82 15.72
C SER A 298 -1.62 -13.35 15.02
N TYR A 299 -1.99 -12.73 13.90
CA TYR A 299 -3.08 -13.15 13.04
C TYR A 299 -2.52 -13.95 11.86
N VAL A 300 -2.76 -15.26 11.86
CA VAL A 300 -2.22 -16.19 10.85
C VAL A 300 -3.32 -16.60 9.87
N TYR A 301 -3.36 -15.92 8.73
CA TYR A 301 -4.35 -16.15 7.68
C TYR A 301 -4.04 -17.43 6.90
N PRO A 302 -5.06 -18.15 6.40
CA PRO A 302 -4.84 -19.39 5.65
C PRO A 302 -4.03 -19.19 4.36
N ASN A 303 -4.22 -18.07 3.68
CA ASN A 303 -3.57 -17.74 2.41
C ASN A 303 -3.53 -16.22 2.16
N ALA A 304 -2.76 -15.82 1.14
CA ALA A 304 -2.58 -14.43 0.75
C ALA A 304 -3.87 -13.72 0.34
N ASP A 305 -4.79 -14.43 -0.33
CA ASP A 305 -6.07 -13.87 -0.79
C ASP A 305 -6.97 -13.48 0.37
N THR A 306 -7.12 -14.38 1.35
CA THR A 306 -7.89 -14.14 2.56
C THR A 306 -7.34 -12.95 3.34
N LYS A 307 -6.01 -12.86 3.49
CA LYS A 307 -5.36 -11.71 4.11
C LYS A 307 -5.61 -10.43 3.31
N ALA A 308 -5.44 -10.45 1.99
CA ALA A 308 -5.67 -9.28 1.13
C ALA A 308 -7.09 -8.73 1.24
N GLN A 309 -8.08 -9.60 1.41
CA GLN A 309 -9.48 -9.22 1.55
C GLN A 309 -9.76 -8.54 2.89
N LEU A 310 -9.19 -9.06 3.99
CA LEU A 310 -9.47 -8.57 5.33
C LEU A 310 -8.53 -7.44 5.77
N MET A 311 -7.24 -7.56 5.47
CA MET A 311 -6.18 -6.67 5.94
C MET A 311 -5.68 -5.73 4.84
N GLY A 312 -5.68 -6.17 3.59
CA GLY A 312 -4.92 -5.55 2.48
C GLY A 312 -3.51 -6.12 2.38
N GLY A 313 -2.74 -5.66 1.39
CA GLY A 313 -1.35 -6.12 1.16
C GLY A 313 -1.27 -7.61 0.84
N HIS A 314 -1.57 -8.00 -0.40
CA HIS A 314 -1.70 -9.40 -0.82
C HIS A 314 -0.46 -10.22 -0.48
N ASN A 315 0.68 -9.87 -1.06
CA ASN A 315 1.95 -10.56 -0.81
C ASN A 315 2.75 -9.96 0.35
N THR A 316 2.37 -8.79 0.83
CA THR A 316 3.11 -8.03 1.84
C THR A 316 2.68 -8.44 3.23
N GLN A 317 3.58 -9.03 4.02
CA GLN A 317 3.34 -9.30 5.44
C GLN A 317 3.40 -7.98 6.22
N ILE A 318 2.59 -7.86 7.27
CA ILE A 318 2.36 -6.57 7.92
C ILE A 318 2.51 -6.72 9.42
N ALA A 319 3.37 -5.88 10.01
CA ALA A 319 3.34 -5.56 11.43
C ALA A 319 2.68 -4.19 11.65
N LYS A 320 1.91 -4.05 12.72
CA LYS A 320 1.43 -2.77 13.26
C LYS A 320 1.97 -2.62 14.68
N PRO A 321 3.23 -2.15 14.85
CA PRO A 321 3.90 -2.14 16.16
C PRO A 321 3.13 -1.38 17.23
N TRP A 322 2.48 -0.27 16.89
CA TRP A 322 1.65 0.51 17.83
C TRP A 322 0.36 -0.18 18.29
N LEU A 323 -0.05 -1.27 17.63
CA LEU A 323 -1.13 -2.14 18.06
C LEU A 323 -0.61 -3.47 18.63
N HIS A 324 0.71 -3.70 18.65
CA HIS A 324 1.36 -4.95 19.05
C HIS A 324 0.93 -6.15 18.21
N GLU A 325 0.73 -5.91 16.91
CA GLU A 325 0.12 -6.88 15.98
C GLU A 325 1.02 -7.27 14.83
N ILE A 326 0.95 -8.55 14.46
CA ILE A 326 1.46 -9.07 13.19
C ILE A 326 0.37 -9.79 12.41
N HIS A 327 0.40 -9.66 11.09
CA HIS A 327 -0.55 -10.22 10.15
C HIS A 327 0.20 -10.97 9.05
N ILE A 328 0.25 -12.29 9.18
CA ILE A 328 0.97 -13.19 8.27
C ILE A 328 0.02 -14.17 7.58
N HIS A 329 0.32 -14.57 6.36
CA HIS A 329 -0.44 -15.64 5.69
C HIS A 329 0.39 -16.90 5.48
N GLY A 330 -0.29 -18.05 5.45
CA GLY A 330 0.28 -19.37 5.21
C GLY A 330 0.33 -20.20 6.49
N LEU A 331 -0.40 -21.31 6.51
CA LEU A 331 -0.39 -22.26 7.62
C LEU A 331 0.78 -23.22 7.46
N GLN A 332 1.94 -22.80 7.95
CA GLN A 332 3.17 -23.59 7.90
C GLN A 332 4.06 -23.32 9.09
N SER A 333 4.83 -24.33 9.47
CA SER A 333 5.92 -24.24 10.43
C SER A 333 7.08 -25.11 9.90
N PRO A 334 8.31 -24.59 9.80
CA PRO A 334 8.69 -23.23 10.18
C PRO A 334 8.18 -22.16 9.20
N HIS A 335 7.71 -21.03 9.72
CA HIS A 335 7.24 -19.92 8.90
C HIS A 335 8.40 -19.01 8.46
N PRO A 336 8.54 -18.67 7.17
CA PRO A 336 9.71 -17.98 6.64
C PRO A 336 9.89 -16.55 7.17
N VAL A 337 8.79 -15.83 7.40
CA VAL A 337 8.85 -14.40 7.81
C VAL A 337 8.43 -14.15 9.26
N LEU A 338 8.07 -15.18 10.02
CA LEU A 338 7.46 -14.99 11.35
C LEU A 338 8.41 -14.24 12.29
N ALA A 339 9.69 -14.61 12.29
CA ALA A 339 10.68 -13.94 13.11
C ALA A 339 10.88 -12.46 12.71
N HIS A 340 10.77 -12.13 11.42
CA HIS A 340 10.86 -10.77 10.89
C HIS A 340 9.72 -9.90 11.40
N GLU A 341 8.47 -10.35 11.22
CA GLU A 341 7.32 -9.57 11.64
C GLU A 341 7.24 -9.44 13.16
N LEU A 342 7.59 -10.51 13.91
CA LEU A 342 7.67 -10.44 15.36
C LEU A 342 8.75 -9.46 15.83
N ALA A 343 9.87 -9.32 15.11
CA ALA A 343 10.89 -8.35 15.46
C ALA A 343 10.35 -6.91 15.43
N HIS A 344 9.53 -6.57 14.44
CA HIS A 344 8.83 -5.28 14.38
C HIS A 344 7.90 -5.06 15.57
N ALA A 345 7.11 -6.08 15.94
CA ALA A 345 6.19 -5.99 17.07
C ALA A 345 6.90 -5.91 18.43
N VAL A 346 8.01 -6.64 18.62
CA VAL A 346 8.84 -6.56 19.84
C VAL A 346 9.55 -5.21 19.92
N ALA A 347 10.01 -4.66 18.79
CA ALA A 347 10.66 -3.36 18.73
C ALA A 347 9.75 -2.19 19.14
N ALA A 348 8.43 -2.39 19.14
CA ALA A 348 7.46 -1.42 19.65
C ALA A 348 7.78 -0.95 21.08
N THR A 349 8.39 -1.82 21.90
CA THR A 349 8.76 -1.54 23.30
C THR A 349 9.74 -0.39 23.47
N PHE A 350 10.52 -0.05 22.43
CA PHE A 350 11.47 1.06 22.44
C PHE A 350 11.37 1.93 21.17
N GLY A 351 10.29 1.77 20.40
CA GLY A 351 10.00 2.57 19.22
C GLY A 351 9.45 3.95 19.57
N SER A 352 9.49 4.87 18.60
CA SER A 352 8.98 6.22 18.80
C SER A 352 7.48 6.32 18.48
N PRO A 353 6.68 7.08 19.25
CA PRO A 353 5.29 7.35 18.91
C PRO A 353 5.19 8.21 17.63
N PRO A 354 4.06 8.14 16.90
CA PRO A 354 2.84 7.40 17.24
C PRO A 354 2.84 5.94 16.78
N PHE A 355 3.73 5.55 15.86
CA PHE A 355 3.70 4.22 15.24
C PHE A 355 4.57 3.17 15.93
N ALA A 356 5.25 3.53 17.02
CA ALA A 356 6.17 2.66 17.76
C ALA A 356 7.27 2.05 16.86
N VAL A 357 7.80 2.86 15.93
CA VAL A 357 8.90 2.48 15.02
C VAL A 357 10.01 3.53 15.09
N SER A 358 11.15 3.25 14.44
CA SER A 358 12.20 4.26 14.27
C SER A 358 11.70 5.43 13.44
N SER A 359 11.73 6.64 13.99
CA SER A 359 11.33 7.83 13.25
C SER A 359 12.07 9.09 13.70
N ASN A 360 12.34 9.98 12.74
CA ASN A 360 12.80 11.32 13.03
C ASN A 360 11.59 12.26 13.20
N HIS A 361 11.54 12.96 14.32
CA HIS A 361 10.46 13.87 14.72
C HIS A 361 9.04 13.25 14.71
N GLY A 362 8.90 11.93 14.83
CA GLY A 362 7.59 11.25 14.88
C GLY A 362 6.86 11.16 13.53
N ILE A 363 7.42 11.72 12.45
CA ILE A 363 6.77 11.83 11.13
C ILE A 363 7.56 11.11 10.05
N PHE A 364 8.89 11.17 10.09
CA PHE A 364 9.74 10.59 9.08
C PHE A 364 10.28 9.24 9.54
N VAL A 365 9.59 8.16 9.16
CA VAL A 365 10.00 6.79 9.49
C VAL A 365 11.34 6.46 8.85
N ASN A 366 12.28 5.98 9.66
CA ASN A 366 13.59 5.51 9.18
C ASN A 366 13.49 4.03 8.81
N MET A 367 13.09 3.74 7.57
CA MET A 367 12.94 2.37 7.09
C MET A 367 14.25 1.57 7.14
N GLY A 368 15.41 2.23 6.99
CA GLY A 368 16.71 1.59 7.13
C GLY A 368 16.92 0.99 8.53
N LEU A 369 16.55 1.71 9.59
CA LEU A 369 16.60 1.17 10.95
C LEU A 369 15.48 0.17 11.24
N VAL A 370 14.26 0.42 10.76
CA VAL A 370 13.11 -0.47 10.97
C VAL A 370 13.38 -1.86 10.37
N GLU A 371 13.64 -1.92 9.07
CA GLU A 371 13.88 -3.19 8.39
C GLU A 371 15.24 -3.78 8.73
N GLY A 372 16.26 -2.93 8.91
CA GLY A 372 17.58 -3.37 9.34
C GLY A 372 17.55 -4.07 10.71
N LEU A 373 16.76 -3.57 11.66
CA LEU A 373 16.57 -4.24 12.96
C LEU A 373 15.96 -5.62 12.79
N ALA A 374 14.87 -5.73 12.00
CA ALA A 374 14.19 -7.00 11.80
C ALA A 374 15.12 -8.04 11.16
N GLU A 375 15.88 -7.67 10.13
CA GLU A 375 16.86 -8.55 9.50
C GLU A 375 18.02 -8.93 10.46
N ALA A 376 18.49 -8.00 11.29
CA ALA A 376 19.65 -8.20 12.17
C ALA A 376 19.42 -9.16 13.35
N VAL A 377 18.17 -9.29 13.81
CA VAL A 377 17.83 -10.09 14.99
C VAL A 377 17.44 -11.52 14.65
N ILE A 378 17.16 -11.81 13.39
CA ILE A 378 16.82 -13.15 12.92
C ILE A 378 18.10 -14.00 12.87
N VAL A 379 17.98 -15.28 13.25
CA VAL A 379 19.01 -16.29 13.01
C VAL A 379 18.83 -16.81 11.59
N GLU A 380 19.85 -16.64 10.77
CA GLU A 380 19.81 -16.87 9.32
C GLU A 380 19.41 -18.31 8.96
N ARG A 381 18.58 -18.43 7.91
CA ARG A 381 18.15 -19.69 7.29
C ARG A 381 18.52 -19.77 5.80
N ASP A 382 19.22 -18.77 5.28
CA ASP A 382 19.54 -18.61 3.85
C ASP A 382 20.85 -19.30 3.45
N ASP A 383 21.07 -19.40 2.14
CA ASP A 383 22.26 -20.00 1.53
C ASP A 383 23.58 -19.33 1.97
N LEU A 384 23.53 -18.05 2.38
CA LEU A 384 24.65 -17.30 2.94
C LEU A 384 24.21 -16.42 4.11
N GLU A 385 25.17 -16.13 4.99
CA GLU A 385 25.01 -15.15 6.06
C GLU A 385 24.84 -13.72 5.50
N ILE A 386 24.09 -12.85 6.18
CA ILE A 386 23.74 -11.51 5.72
C ILE A 386 24.96 -10.63 5.47
N ASP A 387 26.02 -10.80 6.27
CA ASP A 387 27.28 -10.08 6.11
C ASP A 387 28.02 -10.52 4.82
N ARG A 388 27.89 -11.79 4.44
CA ARG A 388 28.47 -12.34 3.20
C ARG A 388 27.68 -11.86 1.99
N TRP A 389 26.35 -11.76 2.09
CA TRP A 389 25.52 -11.10 1.08
C TRP A 389 25.86 -9.61 0.91
N ALA A 390 26.04 -8.88 2.02
CA ALA A 390 26.45 -7.48 1.99
C ALA A 390 27.84 -7.31 1.35
N LYS A 391 28.80 -8.18 1.68
CA LYS A 391 30.11 -8.22 1.01
C LYS A 391 29.97 -8.47 -0.49
N ALA A 392 29.12 -9.42 -0.90
CA ALA A 392 28.91 -9.72 -2.31
C ALA A 392 28.34 -8.51 -3.07
N LEU A 393 27.36 -7.81 -2.49
CA LEU A 393 26.82 -6.57 -3.06
C LEU A 393 27.90 -5.50 -3.25
N ARG A 394 28.83 -5.36 -2.29
CA ARG A 394 29.95 -4.42 -2.41
C ARG A 394 30.93 -4.83 -3.51
N GLN A 395 31.31 -6.09 -3.56
CA GLN A 395 32.24 -6.60 -4.59
C GLN A 395 31.65 -6.55 -6.01
N LEU A 396 30.32 -6.62 -6.12
CA LEU A 396 29.60 -6.43 -7.39
C LEU A 396 29.30 -4.96 -7.73
N GLU A 397 29.71 -4.01 -6.89
CA GLU A 397 29.43 -2.57 -7.05
C GLU A 397 27.92 -2.25 -7.10
N LEU A 398 27.11 -3.08 -6.42
CA LEU A 398 25.65 -2.94 -6.34
C LEU A 398 25.16 -2.44 -4.98
N ALA A 399 26.03 -2.38 -3.98
CA ALA A 399 25.68 -1.96 -2.61
C ALA A 399 25.29 -0.47 -2.57
N PRO A 400 24.07 -0.12 -2.13
CA PRO A 400 23.74 1.27 -1.80
C PRO A 400 24.57 1.76 -0.60
N ASP A 401 24.85 3.07 -0.56
CA ASP A 401 25.49 3.69 0.61
C ASP A 401 24.54 3.67 1.82
N MET A 402 25.01 3.09 2.93
CA MET A 402 24.23 2.95 4.17
C MET A 402 23.78 4.30 4.73
N ARG A 403 24.57 5.36 4.53
CA ARG A 403 24.22 6.73 4.97
C ARG A 403 22.98 7.24 4.25
N THR A 404 22.86 6.89 2.96
CA THR A 404 21.68 7.20 2.15
C THR A 404 20.49 6.34 2.57
N ILE A 405 20.71 5.05 2.87
CA ILE A 405 19.66 4.11 3.32
C ILE A 405 19.00 4.56 4.63
N LEU A 406 19.77 5.11 5.57
CA LEU A 406 19.25 5.67 6.84
C LEU A 406 18.55 7.02 6.69
N GLY A 407 18.66 7.65 5.52
CA GLY A 407 17.93 8.86 5.18
C GLY A 407 16.44 8.60 4.94
N THR A 408 15.64 9.67 4.93
CA THR A 408 14.17 9.59 4.85
C THR A 408 13.64 9.04 3.52
N ALA A 409 14.37 9.24 2.42
CA ALA A 409 13.94 8.85 1.06
C ALA A 409 14.85 7.77 0.42
N GLY A 410 16.06 7.58 0.94
CA GLY A 410 17.06 6.75 0.27
C GLY A 410 16.69 5.28 0.23
N PHE A 411 16.09 4.75 1.29
CA PHE A 411 15.59 3.37 1.34
C PHE A 411 14.60 3.05 0.21
N TRP A 412 13.63 3.95 -0.02
CA TRP A 412 12.56 3.78 -0.99
C TRP A 412 13.04 3.83 -2.45
N GLY A 413 14.15 4.52 -2.71
CA GLY A 413 14.75 4.62 -4.04
C GLY A 413 15.53 3.38 -4.49
N GLN A 414 15.79 2.42 -3.59
CA GLN A 414 16.62 1.26 -3.86
C GLN A 414 15.80 0.00 -4.18
N ALA A 415 16.45 -1.02 -4.73
CA ALA A 415 15.84 -2.34 -4.85
C ALA A 415 15.70 -2.96 -3.43
N PRO A 416 14.51 -3.44 -3.03
CA PRO A 416 14.28 -3.94 -1.66
C PRO A 416 15.35 -4.93 -1.19
N ARG A 417 15.66 -5.96 -1.99
CA ARG A 417 16.70 -6.94 -1.64
C ARG A 417 18.05 -6.31 -1.30
N ARG A 418 18.46 -5.24 -1.97
CA ARG A 418 19.74 -4.58 -1.69
C ARG A 418 19.67 -3.75 -0.41
N ALA A 419 18.59 -2.99 -0.23
CA ALA A 419 18.39 -2.14 0.93
C ALA A 419 18.28 -2.94 2.23
N TYR A 420 17.48 -4.02 2.23
CA TYR A 420 17.28 -4.89 3.39
C TYR A 420 18.57 -5.61 3.79
N THR A 421 19.31 -6.19 2.82
CA THR A 421 20.59 -6.85 3.11
C THR A 421 21.63 -5.90 3.72
N ILE A 422 21.82 -4.72 3.13
CA ILE A 422 22.79 -3.74 3.64
C ILE A 422 22.38 -3.20 5.01
N ALA A 423 21.10 -2.86 5.18
CA ALA A 423 20.58 -2.39 6.45
C ALA A 423 20.68 -3.45 7.56
N GLY A 424 20.30 -4.69 7.25
CA GLY A 424 20.37 -5.82 8.17
C GLY A 424 21.80 -6.12 8.61
N SER A 425 22.76 -6.19 7.67
CA SER A 425 24.17 -6.39 8.02
C SER A 425 24.72 -5.28 8.89
N PHE A 426 24.43 -4.01 8.57
CA PHE A 426 24.89 -2.88 9.37
C PHE A 426 24.30 -2.89 10.79
N VAL A 427 22.99 -3.09 10.94
CA VAL A 427 22.34 -3.15 12.26
C VAL A 427 22.79 -4.39 13.03
N ARG A 428 23.08 -5.50 12.36
CA ARG A 428 23.67 -6.70 12.98
C ARG A 428 25.06 -6.43 13.53
N PHE A 429 25.91 -5.70 12.78
CA PHE A 429 27.20 -5.24 13.28
C PHE A 429 27.04 -4.39 14.55
N LEU A 430 26.09 -3.44 14.56
CA LEU A 430 25.82 -2.62 15.74
C LEU A 430 25.37 -3.48 16.93
N LEU A 431 24.48 -4.44 16.70
CA LEU A 431 23.99 -5.36 17.73
C LEU A 431 25.11 -6.20 18.33
N LEU A 432 25.94 -6.83 17.49
CA LEU A 432 26.98 -7.74 17.95
C LEU A 432 28.14 -7.01 18.64
N LYS A 433 28.49 -5.82 18.15
CA LYS A 433 29.66 -5.09 18.65
C LYS A 433 29.34 -4.21 19.86
N HIS A 434 28.21 -3.54 19.85
CA HIS A 434 27.84 -2.55 20.86
C HIS A 434 26.71 -3.01 21.79
N GLY A 435 26.12 -4.18 21.53
CA GLY A 435 25.08 -4.77 22.35
C GLY A 435 23.68 -4.19 22.10
N SER A 436 22.67 -4.89 22.63
CA SER A 436 21.26 -4.53 22.43
C SER A 436 20.88 -3.21 23.10
N GLU A 437 21.51 -2.84 24.21
CA GLU A 437 21.19 -1.58 24.92
C GLU A 437 21.48 -0.34 24.06
N ALA A 438 22.65 -0.29 23.40
CA ALA A 438 22.98 0.81 22.50
C ALA A 438 22.04 0.83 21.28
N LEU A 439 21.69 -0.34 20.75
CA LEU A 439 20.75 -0.46 19.64
C LEU A 439 19.35 0.06 20.02
N ARG A 440 18.86 -0.27 21.23
CA ARG A 440 17.59 0.24 21.74
C ARG A 440 17.60 1.76 21.95
N ARG A 441 18.76 2.35 22.29
CA ARG A 441 18.92 3.80 22.40
C ARG A 441 18.86 4.50 21.04
N VAL A 442 19.50 3.95 20.00
CA VAL A 442 19.49 4.59 18.67
C VAL A 442 18.13 4.41 17.98
N TYR A 443 17.47 3.27 18.15
CA TYR A 443 16.31 2.90 17.35
C TYR A 443 15.18 3.95 17.31
N PRO A 444 14.68 4.52 18.43
CA PRO A 444 13.52 5.40 18.37
C PRO A 444 13.73 6.64 17.48
N HIS A 445 14.92 7.23 17.46
CA HIS A 445 15.16 8.53 16.81
C HIS A 445 16.26 8.54 15.74
N GLY A 446 17.09 7.49 15.67
CA GLY A 446 18.23 7.43 14.76
C GLY A 446 19.38 8.37 15.15
N ASP A 447 19.51 8.73 16.43
CA ASP A 447 20.61 9.57 16.92
C ASP A 447 21.84 8.70 17.27
N PHE A 448 22.68 8.46 16.26
CA PHE A 448 23.85 7.58 16.38
C PHE A 448 24.92 8.17 17.31
N ASP A 449 25.14 9.48 17.24
CA ASP A 449 26.16 10.17 18.03
C ASP A 449 25.88 10.02 19.52
N VAL A 450 24.62 10.18 19.93
CA VAL A 450 24.20 10.01 21.32
C VAL A 450 24.23 8.53 21.74
N ALA A 451 23.79 7.62 20.88
CA ALA A 451 23.66 6.21 21.24
C ALA A 451 25.00 5.48 21.35
N TYR A 452 25.97 5.83 20.49
CA TYR A 452 27.26 5.15 20.34
C TYR A 452 28.48 6.01 20.72
N GLY A 453 28.29 7.31 20.95
CA GLY A 453 29.39 8.23 21.30
C GLY A 453 30.33 8.55 20.12
N THR A 454 29.92 8.23 18.89
CA THR A 454 30.68 8.46 17.66
C THR A 454 29.72 8.68 16.48
N SER A 455 30.22 9.34 15.44
CA SER A 455 29.42 9.68 14.26
C SER A 455 28.93 8.45 13.50
N LEU A 456 27.76 8.57 12.86
CA LEU A 456 27.27 7.58 11.89
C LEU A 456 28.32 7.24 10.83
N ASP A 457 29.04 8.24 10.31
CA ASP A 457 30.07 8.04 9.28
C ASP A 457 31.19 7.11 9.75
N ALA A 458 31.62 7.27 11.00
CA ALA A 458 32.64 6.41 11.60
C ALA A 458 32.11 4.97 11.78
N LEU A 459 30.87 4.80 12.25
CA LEU A 459 30.24 3.48 12.39
C LEU A 459 30.10 2.76 11.05
N VAL A 460 29.64 3.46 10.01
CA VAL A 460 29.51 2.88 8.67
C VAL A 460 30.87 2.49 8.12
N THR A 461 31.89 3.35 8.25
CA THR A 461 33.26 3.05 7.76
C THR A 461 33.85 1.82 8.45
N GLU A 462 33.60 1.68 9.75
CA GLU A 462 34.07 0.54 10.53
C GLU A 462 33.36 -0.77 10.17
N TRP A 463 32.04 -0.70 9.95
CA TRP A 463 31.27 -1.82 9.43
C TRP A 463 31.76 -2.23 8.04
N GLU A 464 31.95 -1.28 7.12
CA GLU A 464 32.47 -1.52 5.77
C GLU A 464 33.81 -2.24 5.82
N THR A 465 34.73 -1.79 6.69
CA THR A 465 36.03 -2.44 6.92
C THR A 465 35.86 -3.88 7.40
N THR A 466 34.88 -4.14 8.28
CA THR A 466 34.60 -5.46 8.83
C THR A 466 34.10 -6.42 7.76
N ILE A 467 33.10 -6.02 6.97
CA ILE A 467 32.56 -6.88 5.91
C ILE A 467 33.54 -7.01 4.75
N ASP A 468 34.36 -5.99 4.47
CA ASP A 468 35.32 -6.04 3.37
C ASP A 468 36.45 -7.06 3.59
N ALA A 469 36.70 -7.45 4.84
CA ALA A 469 37.62 -8.53 5.20
C ALA A 469 37.07 -9.95 4.90
N ILE A 470 35.77 -10.09 4.63
CA ILE A 470 35.16 -11.37 4.29
C ILE A 470 35.64 -11.82 2.91
N ILE A 471 36.13 -13.06 2.83
CA ILE A 471 36.51 -13.69 1.57
C ILE A 471 35.32 -14.51 1.04
N LEU A 472 34.93 -14.22 -0.20
CA LEU A 472 33.90 -14.95 -0.93
C LEU A 472 34.55 -15.91 -1.94
N SER A 473 33.96 -17.08 -2.07
CA SER A 473 34.26 -18.04 -3.13
C SER A 473 33.54 -17.67 -4.43
N GLU A 474 34.03 -18.17 -5.56
CA GLU A 474 33.40 -17.97 -6.88
C GLU A 474 31.92 -18.40 -6.93
N PRO A 475 31.52 -19.56 -6.36
CA PRO A 475 30.10 -19.94 -6.32
C PRO A 475 29.22 -18.95 -5.55
N GLU A 476 29.72 -18.39 -4.45
CA GLU A 476 28.98 -17.41 -3.63
C GLU A 476 28.76 -16.10 -4.41
N LEU A 477 29.77 -15.64 -5.16
CA LEU A 477 29.65 -14.47 -6.03
C LEU A 477 28.71 -14.72 -7.22
N ALA A 478 28.77 -15.91 -7.81
CA ALA A 478 27.85 -16.29 -8.89
C ALA A 478 26.40 -16.32 -8.40
N LEU A 479 26.16 -16.88 -7.21
CA LEU A 479 24.84 -16.89 -6.57
C LEU A 479 24.34 -15.46 -6.30
N ALA A 480 25.20 -14.57 -5.79
CA ALA A 480 24.85 -13.17 -5.54
C ALA A 480 24.51 -12.40 -6.82
N ARG A 481 25.23 -12.63 -7.93
CA ARG A 481 24.91 -12.01 -9.23
C ARG A 481 23.50 -12.39 -9.67
N ALA A 482 23.14 -13.66 -9.59
CA ALA A 482 21.79 -14.13 -9.94
C ALA A 482 20.70 -13.51 -9.04
N GLN A 483 21.01 -13.32 -7.75
CA GLN A 483 20.05 -12.84 -6.75
C GLN A 483 19.77 -11.33 -6.82
N PHE A 484 20.76 -10.50 -7.19
CA PHE A 484 20.71 -9.04 -7.07
C PHE A 484 20.59 -8.25 -8.38
N ASP A 485 20.58 -8.90 -9.55
CA ASP A 485 20.41 -8.23 -10.86
C ASP A 485 18.98 -7.69 -11.13
N ARG A 486 18.10 -7.73 -10.11
CA ARG A 486 16.70 -7.28 -10.24
C ARG A 486 16.54 -5.76 -9.97
N PRO A 487 15.93 -4.98 -10.88
CA PRO A 487 15.63 -3.58 -10.63
C PRO A 487 14.45 -3.39 -9.65
N SER A 488 14.43 -2.22 -8.97
CA SER A 488 13.34 -1.83 -8.07
C SER A 488 11.98 -1.75 -8.78
N ILE A 489 10.88 -1.96 -8.03
CA ILE A 489 9.50 -1.85 -8.54
C ILE A 489 9.23 -0.49 -9.19
N PHE A 490 9.76 0.59 -8.62
CA PHE A 490 9.57 1.96 -9.12
C PHE A 490 10.19 2.20 -10.51
N ASN A 491 11.07 1.30 -10.94
CA ASN A 491 11.76 1.39 -12.23
C ASN A 491 11.28 0.32 -13.23
N ARG A 492 10.30 -0.52 -12.87
CA ARG A 492 9.74 -1.55 -13.77
C ARG A 492 8.55 -1.00 -14.54
N ALA A 493 8.58 -1.11 -15.87
CA ALA A 493 7.40 -0.84 -16.69
C ALA A 493 6.32 -1.89 -16.38
N CYS A 494 5.08 -1.44 -16.18
CA CYS A 494 3.90 -2.31 -16.05
C CYS A 494 3.93 -3.33 -14.89
N ALA A 495 4.53 -2.97 -13.76
CA ALA A 495 4.64 -3.84 -12.59
C ALA A 495 3.29 -4.49 -12.17
N HIS A 496 2.20 -3.71 -12.12
CA HIS A 496 0.88 -4.24 -11.73
C HIS A 496 0.32 -5.27 -12.71
N GLU A 497 0.39 -5.01 -14.01
CA GLU A 497 -0.11 -5.95 -15.03
C GLU A 497 0.70 -7.24 -15.01
N VAL A 498 2.03 -7.16 -14.90
CA VAL A 498 2.90 -8.34 -14.80
C VAL A 498 2.57 -9.16 -13.55
N ALA A 499 2.33 -8.51 -12.41
CA ALA A 499 1.96 -9.21 -11.19
C ALA A 499 0.57 -9.88 -11.29
N LEU A 500 -0.41 -9.21 -11.93
CA LEU A 500 -1.72 -9.80 -12.20
C LEU A 500 -1.62 -11.02 -13.12
N LEU A 501 -0.87 -10.92 -14.20
CA LEU A 501 -0.62 -12.03 -15.13
C LEU A 501 0.11 -13.19 -14.43
N ARG A 502 1.15 -12.91 -13.64
CA ARG A 502 1.87 -13.96 -12.89
C ARG A 502 0.93 -14.69 -11.94
N ARG A 503 0.04 -13.96 -11.28
CA ARG A 503 -0.98 -14.58 -10.45
C ARG A 503 -1.93 -15.45 -11.27
N GLN A 504 -2.47 -14.95 -12.38
CA GLN A 504 -3.34 -15.73 -13.27
C GLN A 504 -2.64 -17.02 -13.73
N ALA A 505 -1.38 -16.93 -14.13
CA ALA A 505 -0.55 -18.07 -14.53
C ALA A 505 -0.37 -19.08 -13.39
N SER A 506 -0.10 -18.61 -12.17
CA SER A 506 0.08 -19.48 -11.00
C SER A 506 -1.18 -20.26 -10.61
N SER A 507 -2.36 -19.72 -10.93
CA SER A 507 -3.66 -20.37 -10.68
C SER A 507 -4.20 -21.20 -11.84
N ALA A 508 -3.57 -21.10 -13.02
CA ALA A 508 -4.00 -21.79 -14.23
C ALA A 508 -3.40 -23.20 -14.31
N ALA A 509 -4.01 -24.07 -15.10
CA ALA A 509 -3.34 -25.30 -15.52
C ALA A 509 -2.08 -24.95 -16.32
N PHE A 510 -1.02 -25.76 -16.24
CA PHE A 510 0.27 -25.44 -16.85
C PHE A 510 0.17 -25.12 -18.34
N ALA A 511 -0.66 -25.84 -19.10
CA ALA A 511 -0.92 -25.57 -20.52
C ALA A 511 -1.53 -24.17 -20.76
N ASP A 512 -2.49 -23.77 -19.94
CA ASP A 512 -3.15 -22.46 -20.02
C ASP A 512 -2.25 -21.32 -19.50
N ALA A 513 -1.27 -21.63 -18.65
CA ALA A 513 -0.31 -20.67 -18.11
C ALA A 513 0.76 -20.24 -19.14
N ILE A 514 1.08 -21.09 -20.13
CA ILE A 514 2.10 -20.82 -21.18
C ILE A 514 1.86 -19.48 -21.91
N PRO A 515 0.68 -19.21 -22.52
CA PRO A 515 0.44 -17.93 -23.19
C PRO A 515 0.48 -16.74 -22.23
N ILE A 516 0.20 -16.95 -20.94
CA ILE A 516 0.28 -15.91 -19.91
C ILE A 516 1.75 -15.58 -19.60
N TYR A 517 2.61 -16.60 -19.43
CA TYR A 517 4.06 -16.42 -19.25
C TYR A 517 4.74 -15.80 -20.47
N GLN A 518 4.31 -16.14 -21.68
CA GLN A 518 4.78 -15.48 -22.90
C GLN A 518 4.46 -13.97 -22.90
N ARG A 519 3.24 -13.57 -22.47
CA ARG A 519 2.87 -12.16 -22.30
C ARG A 519 3.71 -11.46 -21.23
N ILE A 520 3.95 -12.13 -20.09
CA ILE A 520 4.82 -11.61 -19.03
C ILE A 520 6.22 -11.34 -19.59
N CYS A 521 6.79 -12.28 -20.34
CA CYS A 521 8.08 -12.09 -20.96
C CYS A 521 8.10 -10.94 -21.97
N ALA A 522 7.06 -10.79 -22.78
CA ALA A 522 6.97 -9.64 -23.69
C ALA A 522 6.96 -8.30 -22.93
N HIS A 523 6.27 -8.22 -21.79
CA HIS A 523 6.23 -7.02 -20.96
C HIS A 523 7.56 -6.72 -20.24
N GLU A 524 8.28 -7.75 -19.80
CA GLU A 524 9.57 -7.60 -19.11
C GLU A 524 10.76 -7.48 -20.08
N GLY A 525 10.54 -7.53 -21.39
CA GLY A 525 11.62 -7.49 -22.39
C GLY A 525 12.44 -8.79 -22.46
N ASN A 526 11.77 -9.92 -22.20
CA ASN A 526 12.30 -11.28 -22.25
C ASN A 526 13.49 -11.54 -21.31
N THR A 527 13.37 -11.16 -20.03
CA THR A 527 14.41 -11.42 -19.04
C THR A 527 14.62 -12.92 -18.79
N PRO A 528 15.81 -13.35 -18.32
CA PRO A 528 16.06 -14.74 -17.96
C PRO A 528 15.05 -15.33 -16.98
N ASN A 529 14.63 -14.54 -15.97
CA ASN A 529 13.69 -15.00 -14.94
C ASN A 529 12.31 -15.35 -15.52
N CYS A 530 11.73 -14.49 -16.36
CA CYS A 530 10.42 -14.77 -16.96
C CYS A 530 10.48 -16.02 -17.86
N ARG A 531 11.64 -16.25 -18.51
CA ARG A 531 11.86 -17.42 -19.37
C ARG A 531 12.00 -18.69 -18.56
N MET A 532 12.59 -18.62 -17.37
CA MET A 532 12.60 -19.75 -16.43
C MET A 532 11.19 -20.13 -16.00
N ASP A 533 10.34 -19.16 -15.67
CA ASP A 533 8.93 -19.43 -15.33
C ASP A 533 8.18 -20.07 -16.52
N LEU A 534 8.43 -19.58 -17.75
CA LEU A 534 7.88 -20.14 -18.97
C LEU A 534 8.36 -21.59 -19.22
N LEU A 535 9.66 -21.86 -19.05
CA LEU A 535 10.24 -23.20 -19.18
C LEU A 535 9.62 -24.18 -18.19
N PHE A 536 9.45 -23.78 -16.94
CA PHE A 536 8.79 -24.60 -15.93
C PHE A 536 7.34 -24.92 -16.32
N ALA A 537 6.60 -23.95 -16.87
CA ALA A 537 5.25 -24.18 -17.35
C ALA A 537 5.20 -25.13 -18.56
N LEU A 538 6.10 -24.96 -19.54
CA LEU A 538 6.23 -25.83 -20.73
C LEU A 538 6.53 -27.27 -20.34
N GLU A 539 7.50 -27.47 -19.44
CA GLU A 539 7.89 -28.79 -18.92
C GLU A 539 6.70 -29.48 -18.24
N ARG A 540 6.02 -28.78 -17.33
CA ARG A 540 4.88 -29.32 -16.58
C ARG A 540 3.65 -29.56 -17.45
N ALA A 541 3.52 -28.85 -18.57
CA ALA A 541 2.49 -29.09 -19.57
C ALA A 541 2.83 -30.23 -20.55
N GLY A 542 4.07 -30.72 -20.55
CA GLY A 542 4.55 -31.75 -21.49
C GLY A 542 4.84 -31.24 -22.91
N ASP A 543 4.98 -29.92 -23.10
CA ASP A 543 5.32 -29.30 -24.39
C ASP A 543 6.84 -29.30 -24.60
N ASN A 544 7.37 -30.43 -25.06
CA ASN A 544 8.80 -30.64 -25.24
C ASN A 544 9.40 -29.76 -26.35
N ASP A 545 8.67 -29.54 -27.45
CA ASP A 545 9.16 -28.74 -28.58
C ASP A 545 9.25 -27.26 -28.18
N GLY A 546 8.21 -26.74 -27.50
CA GLY A 546 8.21 -25.39 -26.94
C GLY A 546 9.29 -25.20 -25.87
N PHE A 547 9.50 -26.21 -25.00
CA PHE A 547 10.57 -26.19 -24.01
C PHE A 547 11.95 -26.07 -24.66
N LEU A 548 12.26 -26.92 -25.66
CA LEU A 548 13.56 -26.90 -26.34
C LEU A 548 13.80 -25.56 -27.05
N GLN A 549 12.78 -25.01 -27.70
CA GLN A 549 12.89 -23.71 -28.36
C GLN A 549 13.16 -22.58 -27.35
N ALA A 550 12.42 -22.53 -26.24
CA ALA A 550 12.61 -21.51 -25.21
C ALA A 550 13.97 -21.66 -24.50
N ALA A 551 14.43 -22.90 -24.29
CA ALA A 551 15.71 -23.19 -23.65
C ALA A 551 16.88 -22.76 -24.54
N ASP A 552 16.82 -23.05 -25.85
CA ASP A 552 17.84 -22.61 -26.81
C ASP A 552 17.93 -21.08 -26.90
N GLN A 553 16.78 -20.39 -26.88
CA GLN A 553 16.75 -18.93 -26.85
C GLN A 553 17.37 -18.35 -25.56
N LEU A 554 17.15 -19.01 -24.41
CA LEU A 554 17.76 -18.62 -23.14
C LEU A 554 19.27 -18.82 -23.19
N LEU A 555 19.75 -19.98 -23.64
CA LEU A 555 21.17 -20.32 -23.70
C LEU A 555 21.96 -19.44 -24.69
N ASN A 556 21.35 -19.05 -25.80
CA ASN A 556 22.01 -18.22 -26.83
C ASN A 556 21.96 -16.71 -26.55
N GLU A 557 21.40 -16.30 -25.42
CA GLU A 557 21.28 -14.89 -25.07
C GLU A 557 22.60 -14.33 -24.50
N LYS A 558 23.23 -13.41 -25.24
CA LYS A 558 24.54 -12.79 -24.89
C LYS A 558 24.63 -12.15 -23.50
N ARG A 559 23.51 -11.96 -22.80
CA ARG A 559 23.44 -11.41 -21.43
C ARG A 559 23.82 -12.42 -20.34
N LEU A 560 23.76 -13.73 -20.59
CA LEU A 560 24.21 -14.74 -19.62
C LEU A 560 25.74 -14.95 -19.64
N HIS A 561 26.43 -14.38 -20.62
CA HIS A 561 27.88 -14.49 -20.81
C HIS A 561 28.66 -13.21 -20.45
N ARG A 562 28.01 -12.25 -19.78
CA ARG A 562 28.63 -11.04 -19.21
C ARG A 562 28.21 -10.93 -17.75
#